data_AF-A0A2E3IFJ0-F1
#
_entry.id   AF-A0A2E3IFJ0-F1
#
_cell.length_a   1.000
_cell.length_b   1.000
_cell.length_c   1.000
_cell.angle_alpha   90.00
_cell.angle_beta   90.00
_cell.angle_gamma   90.00
#
_symmetry.space_group_name_H-M   'P 1'
#
loop_
_entity.id
_entity.type
_entity.pdbx_description
1 polymer ?
#
loop_
_entity_poly.entity_id
_entity_poly.type
_entity_poly.pdbx_seq_one_letter_code
_entity_poly.pdbx_strand_id
1 'polypeptide(L)'
;MESSRPLASRAGWQLFPRTPRIMTKRLSAELVTRNSNMRIPRIILSVIALSAFLGLPSAGNDTAFGGTAASPYPVHTKEIRMASEHITIRSEASSASWLYTCDFVFENMSSDPVTIMMGMPFFTMGDEENGDFNAVLPTDEQPVAVGKPLVWKFTAAVDGKAVRVTEGKPTVNPDLLGSDYKVAYTWPMHFPGGATRKVRNTYKLAYTSSAGDNFLDYILKTGGLWHNGKIGRSWLTVILDDGRYILPVDDKPRDATMAGTITPGGYKVSSKGEQIVIEWDLKNFAPTQDLQVVLRDRELFIMDQVEKKSPAGMTRSELRKLRNFPYAAHGYVFKDQSLRDYYATLWYPMANPDFKETDLSKRSKELISNVKRLEAAK
;
A
#
# COMPACT_ATOMS: atom_id res chain seq x y z
N MET A 1 -19.27 11.91 -84.95
CA MET A 1 -19.75 10.66 -84.36
C MET A 1 -20.11 10.98 -82.92
N GLU A 2 -21.31 11.54 -82.72
CA GLU A 2 -22.51 10.85 -82.19
C GLU A 2 -22.33 10.49 -80.71
N SER A 3 -22.94 11.21 -79.76
CA SER A 3 -24.35 11.09 -79.30
C SER A 3 -24.65 9.64 -78.88
N SER A 4 -25.24 9.28 -77.75
CA SER A 4 -26.27 9.93 -76.92
C SER A 4 -26.55 8.98 -75.72
N ARG A 5 -27.13 9.50 -74.62
CA ARG A 5 -27.88 8.69 -73.62
C ARG A 5 -29.28 8.37 -74.20
N PRO A 6 -30.01 7.31 -73.75
CA PRO A 6 -30.93 7.45 -72.59
C PRO A 6 -31.28 6.18 -71.75
N LEU A 7 -31.82 6.43 -70.54
CA LEU A 7 -32.95 5.83 -69.75
C LEU A 7 -33.58 4.47 -70.16
N ALA A 8 -34.28 3.65 -69.35
CA ALA A 8 -34.56 3.43 -67.91
C ALA A 8 -35.64 2.29 -67.80
N SER A 9 -35.65 1.46 -66.74
CA SER A 9 -36.85 0.86 -66.08
C SER A 9 -36.39 0.12 -64.79
N ARG A 10 -36.76 0.47 -63.54
CA ARG A 10 -38.02 0.42 -62.73
C ARG A 10 -38.54 -0.98 -62.31
N ALA A 11 -38.38 -1.31 -61.01
CA ALA A 11 -39.42 -1.76 -60.04
C ALA A 11 -38.74 -2.08 -58.67
N GLY A 12 -39.00 -1.33 -57.58
CA GLY A 12 -39.86 -1.69 -56.41
C GLY A 12 -39.06 -2.51 -55.36
N TRP A 13 -39.01 -2.27 -54.04
CA TRP A 13 -39.99 -1.79 -53.05
C TRP A 13 -39.30 -1.35 -51.72
N GLN A 14 -39.84 -0.27 -51.14
CA GLN A 14 -40.06 0.14 -49.72
C GLN A 14 -39.30 -0.40 -48.47
N LEU A 15 -38.92 0.59 -47.64
CA LEU A 15 -39.06 0.77 -46.15
C LEU A 15 -38.06 0.17 -45.12
N PHE A 16 -37.19 1.06 -44.59
CA PHE A 16 -36.82 1.42 -43.17
C PHE A 16 -37.16 0.49 -41.95
N PRO A 17 -36.59 0.73 -40.74
CA PRO A 17 -35.22 0.47 -40.26
C PRO A 17 -35.23 -0.44 -38.99
N ARG A 18 -34.10 -0.99 -38.53
CA ARG A 18 -34.02 -1.59 -37.17
C ARG A 18 -32.66 -1.40 -36.49
N THR A 19 -32.68 -0.59 -35.43
CA THR A 19 -31.85 -0.72 -34.21
C THR A 19 -32.29 -1.95 -33.39
N PRO A 20 -31.40 -2.65 -32.67
CA PRO A 20 -31.81 -3.59 -31.62
C PRO A 20 -31.87 -2.93 -30.23
N ARG A 21 -33.00 -3.20 -29.56
CA ARG A 21 -33.33 -2.91 -28.17
C ARG A 21 -32.70 -3.94 -27.22
N ILE A 22 -32.41 -3.45 -26.02
CA ILE A 22 -32.13 -4.16 -24.77
C ILE A 22 -33.32 -5.05 -24.37
N MET A 23 -33.06 -6.30 -23.98
CA MET A 23 -34.05 -7.23 -23.42
C MET A 23 -33.91 -7.32 -21.90
N THR A 24 -34.92 -6.84 -21.17
CA THR A 24 -35.23 -7.22 -19.78
C THR A 24 -36.28 -8.32 -19.77
N LYS A 25 -36.02 -9.45 -19.08
CA LYS A 25 -37.02 -10.50 -18.81
C LYS A 25 -37.68 -10.25 -17.45
N ARG A 26 -39.01 -10.15 -17.46
CA ARG A 26 -39.94 -10.35 -16.34
C ARG A 26 -40.39 -11.82 -16.34
N LEU A 27 -40.60 -12.41 -15.16
CA LEU A 27 -41.51 -13.54 -14.99
C LEU A 27 -42.39 -13.27 -13.76
N SER A 28 -43.68 -13.31 -14.01
CA SER A 28 -44.80 -13.18 -13.06
C SER A 28 -45.26 -14.57 -12.63
N ALA A 29 -45.79 -14.72 -11.42
CA ALA A 29 -46.68 -15.82 -11.08
C ALA A 29 -47.77 -15.34 -10.11
N GLU A 30 -49.00 -15.70 -10.44
CA GLU A 30 -50.27 -15.29 -9.83
C GLU A 30 -50.62 -16.09 -8.56
N LEU A 31 -51.44 -15.47 -7.72
CA LEU A 31 -52.20 -16.08 -6.62
C LEU A 31 -53.48 -16.74 -7.13
N VAL A 32 -53.87 -17.87 -6.52
CA VAL A 32 -55.28 -18.24 -6.30
C VAL A 32 -55.46 -18.87 -4.92
N THR A 33 -56.50 -18.41 -4.23
CA THR A 33 -56.95 -18.62 -2.84
C THR A 33 -57.84 -19.87 -2.62
N ARG A 34 -57.87 -20.42 -1.39
CA ARG A 34 -59.14 -20.71 -0.65
C ARG A 34 -58.97 -21.09 0.85
N ASN A 35 -59.96 -20.63 1.61
CA ASN A 35 -60.17 -20.56 3.07
C ASN A 35 -60.23 -21.88 3.87
N SER A 36 -59.96 -21.82 5.20
CA SER A 36 -61.01 -21.90 6.25
C SER A 36 -60.49 -21.84 7.72
N ASN A 37 -61.16 -20.98 8.52
CA ASN A 37 -61.52 -21.05 9.95
C ASN A 37 -60.47 -21.32 11.05
N MET A 38 -60.24 -20.37 11.99
CA MET A 38 -60.86 -20.33 13.34
C MET A 38 -60.31 -19.22 14.29
N ARG A 39 -61.24 -18.35 14.73
CA ARG A 39 -61.44 -17.65 16.03
C ARG A 39 -60.26 -17.10 16.88
N ILE A 40 -60.33 -15.78 17.09
CA ILE A 40 -59.64 -14.93 18.09
C ILE A 40 -60.38 -15.03 19.47
N PRO A 41 -59.70 -14.82 20.62
CA PRO A 41 -60.01 -13.59 21.39
C PRO A 41 -58.79 -12.87 22.04
N ARG A 42 -58.85 -11.52 21.94
CA ARG A 42 -58.44 -10.44 22.88
C ARG A 42 -56.99 -10.41 23.41
N ILE A 43 -56.13 -9.57 22.84
CA ILE A 43 -55.82 -8.18 23.27
C ILE A 43 -55.24 -8.11 24.70
N ILE A 44 -53.90 -8.04 24.78
CA ILE A 44 -53.21 -7.17 25.74
C ILE A 44 -52.26 -6.29 24.93
N LEU A 45 -52.52 -4.99 25.04
CA LEU A 45 -51.75 -3.88 24.50
C LEU A 45 -50.35 -3.92 25.12
N SER A 46 -49.30 -4.03 24.31
CA SER A 46 -47.94 -3.73 24.75
C SER A 46 -47.30 -2.82 23.72
N VAL A 47 -47.02 -1.62 24.22
CA VAL A 47 -46.43 -0.47 23.58
C VAL A 47 -45.23 -0.89 22.72
N ILE A 48 -45.37 -0.71 21.40
CA ILE A 48 -44.24 -0.69 20.47
C ILE A 48 -43.47 0.58 20.81
N ALA A 49 -42.48 0.45 21.69
CA ALA A 49 -41.43 1.45 21.83
C ALA A 49 -40.58 1.35 20.56
N LEU A 50 -41.01 2.12 19.55
CA LEU A 50 -40.27 2.46 18.35
C LEU A 50 -38.98 3.18 18.79
N SER A 51 -37.98 2.40 19.19
CA SER A 51 -36.66 2.90 19.47
C SER A 51 -36.02 3.18 18.11
N ALA A 52 -36.04 4.46 17.76
CA ALA A 52 -35.24 5.02 16.69
C ALA A 52 -33.81 4.49 16.84
N PHE A 53 -33.45 3.53 15.99
CA PHE A 53 -32.06 3.33 15.60
C PHE A 53 -31.68 4.61 14.86
N LEU A 54 -31.24 5.60 15.64
CA LEU A 54 -30.35 6.64 15.17
C LEU A 54 -29.14 5.89 14.61
N GLY A 55 -29.14 5.74 13.28
CA GLY A 55 -27.94 5.38 12.55
C GLY A 55 -26.91 6.46 12.86
N LEU A 56 -26.04 6.16 13.81
CA LEU A 56 -24.76 6.84 13.89
C LEU A 56 -24.10 6.63 12.53
N PRO A 57 -23.64 7.68 11.84
CA PRO A 57 -22.74 7.48 10.72
C PRO A 57 -21.51 6.77 11.28
N SER A 58 -21.43 5.48 10.96
CA SER A 58 -20.19 4.70 11.00
C SER A 58 -19.27 5.28 9.93
N ALA A 59 -18.73 6.47 10.19
CA ALA A 59 -17.52 6.96 9.55
C ALA A 59 -16.34 6.51 10.42
N GLY A 60 -16.11 5.20 10.46
CA GLY A 60 -14.85 4.64 10.93
C GLY A 60 -13.84 4.79 9.79
N ASN A 61 -13.26 5.99 9.64
CA ASN A 61 -12.14 6.19 8.74
C ASN A 61 -10.86 5.75 9.47
N ASP A 62 -10.62 4.44 9.44
CA ASP A 62 -9.60 3.76 10.24
C ASP A 62 -8.18 3.87 9.68
N THR A 63 -7.98 4.61 8.58
CA THR A 63 -6.70 4.77 7.88
C THR A 63 -6.17 6.20 8.00
N ALA A 64 -4.95 6.31 8.48
CA ALA A 64 -4.15 7.53 8.50
C ALA A 64 -3.10 7.44 7.39
N PHE A 65 -3.16 8.34 6.40
CA PHE A 65 -2.40 8.22 5.15
C PHE A 65 -1.14 9.09 5.15
N GLY A 66 0.02 8.51 4.87
CA GLY A 66 1.32 9.19 4.92
C GLY A 66 1.92 9.53 3.55
N GLY A 67 1.27 9.11 2.46
CA GLY A 67 1.75 9.27 1.09
C GLY A 67 2.13 7.94 0.44
N THR A 68 2.34 7.99 -0.88
CA THR A 68 2.94 6.90 -1.67
C THR A 68 3.86 7.52 -2.71
N ALA A 69 4.94 6.80 -3.05
CA ALA A 69 5.86 7.19 -4.11
C ALA A 69 5.82 6.22 -5.29
N ALA A 70 6.45 6.60 -6.39
CA ALA A 70 6.42 5.86 -7.65
C ALA A 70 7.76 5.94 -8.39
N SER A 71 8.05 5.00 -9.29
CA SER A 71 9.13 5.21 -10.26
C SER A 71 8.78 6.36 -11.23
N PRO A 72 9.78 7.15 -11.67
CA PRO A 72 9.57 8.19 -12.65
C PRO A 72 8.97 7.62 -13.94
N TYR A 73 8.10 8.40 -14.59
CA TYR A 73 7.51 8.03 -15.86
C TYR A 73 7.89 9.04 -16.95
N PRO A 74 7.96 8.60 -18.22
CA PRO A 74 8.10 9.52 -19.33
C PRO A 74 6.73 10.07 -19.72
N VAL A 75 6.66 11.36 -20.04
CA VAL A 75 5.41 11.93 -20.57
C VAL A 75 5.06 11.33 -21.94
N HIS A 76 6.01 11.10 -22.86
CA HIS A 76 5.86 10.26 -24.06
C HIS A 76 7.26 9.99 -24.68
N THR A 77 7.77 8.75 -24.67
CA THR A 77 9.00 8.37 -25.41
C THR A 77 9.04 6.86 -25.60
N LYS A 78 9.39 6.40 -26.80
CA LYS A 78 9.74 4.99 -27.06
C LYS A 78 11.25 4.78 -27.10
N GLU A 79 12.04 5.85 -27.12
CA GLU A 79 13.47 5.85 -27.39
C GLU A 79 14.28 5.69 -26.10
N ILE A 80 13.73 6.13 -24.96
CA ILE A 80 14.40 6.05 -23.67
C ILE A 80 14.05 4.76 -22.93
N ARG A 81 15.08 4.03 -22.52
CA ARG A 81 15.00 2.82 -21.68
C ARG A 81 15.40 3.14 -20.25
N MET A 82 14.69 2.60 -19.26
CA MET A 82 15.19 2.50 -17.90
C MET A 82 16.10 1.27 -17.78
N ALA A 83 17.41 1.50 -17.78
CA ALA A 83 18.41 0.45 -17.71
C ALA A 83 18.48 -0.19 -16.32
N SER A 84 18.41 0.64 -15.28
CA SER A 84 18.31 0.15 -13.91
C SER A 84 17.66 1.15 -12.96
N GLU A 85 17.16 0.63 -11.85
CA GLU A 85 16.82 1.41 -10.66
C GLU A 85 17.45 0.76 -9.42
N HIS A 86 17.84 1.59 -8.46
CA HIS A 86 18.26 1.19 -7.12
C HIS A 86 17.54 2.07 -6.11
N ILE A 87 16.57 1.48 -5.41
CA ILE A 87 15.68 2.18 -4.49
C ILE A 87 15.98 1.72 -3.07
N THR A 88 16.39 2.64 -2.22
CA THR A 88 16.51 2.42 -0.77
C THR A 88 15.41 3.19 -0.05
N ILE A 89 14.66 2.48 0.78
CA ILE A 89 13.61 3.03 1.63
C ILE A 89 13.96 2.67 3.08
N ARG A 90 14.07 3.67 3.95
CA ARG A 90 14.47 3.47 5.35
C ARG A 90 13.46 4.11 6.28
N SER A 91 13.07 3.40 7.35
CA SER A 91 12.28 4.00 8.41
C SER A 91 13.05 5.08 9.16
N GLU A 92 12.37 6.08 9.67
CA GLU A 92 12.94 7.12 10.51
C GLU A 92 12.06 7.28 11.75
N ALA A 93 12.39 6.52 12.79
CA ALA A 93 11.56 6.41 13.98
C ALA A 93 11.33 7.76 14.68
N SER A 94 12.37 8.61 14.70
CA SER A 94 12.33 9.94 15.32
C SER A 94 11.28 10.88 14.74
N SER A 95 10.87 10.65 13.49
CA SER A 95 9.87 11.48 12.81
C SER A 95 8.66 10.71 12.29
N ALA A 96 8.58 9.40 12.55
CA ALA A 96 7.50 8.53 12.07
C ALA A 96 7.32 8.62 10.53
N SER A 97 8.42 8.42 9.80
CA SER A 97 8.47 8.64 8.36
C SER A 97 9.35 7.64 7.63
N TRP A 98 9.17 7.55 6.31
CA TRP A 98 9.99 6.81 5.39
C TRP A 98 10.91 7.76 4.61
N LEU A 99 12.20 7.46 4.59
CA LEU A 99 13.21 8.16 3.80
C LEU A 99 13.50 7.38 2.52
N TYR A 100 13.36 8.03 1.37
CA TYR A 100 13.55 7.43 0.07
C TYR A 100 14.81 7.99 -0.59
N THR A 101 15.65 7.09 -1.09
CA THR A 101 16.74 7.39 -2.01
C THR A 101 16.59 6.52 -3.25
N CYS A 102 16.37 7.16 -4.39
CA CYS A 102 16.05 6.48 -5.63
C CYS A 102 17.09 6.85 -6.70
N ASP A 103 17.89 5.89 -7.11
CA ASP A 103 18.87 6.03 -8.18
C ASP A 103 18.37 5.33 -9.45
N PHE A 104 18.36 6.05 -10.57
CA PHE A 104 17.91 5.53 -11.86
C PHE A 104 19.00 5.72 -12.91
N VAL A 105 19.07 4.78 -13.86
CA VAL A 105 19.91 4.87 -15.05
C VAL A 105 19.01 4.76 -16.27
N PHE A 106 19.07 5.78 -17.12
CA PHE A 106 18.32 5.85 -18.36
C PHE A 106 19.26 5.86 -19.56
N GLU A 107 18.85 5.22 -20.65
CA GLU A 107 19.61 5.18 -21.91
C GLU A 107 18.74 5.65 -23.06
N ASN A 108 19.31 6.51 -23.91
CA ASN A 108 18.73 6.85 -25.20
C ASN A 108 19.13 5.79 -26.23
N MET A 109 18.15 5.03 -26.73
CA MET A 109 18.35 3.97 -27.70
C MET A 109 18.45 4.50 -29.14
N SER A 110 18.18 5.79 -29.37
CA SER A 110 18.29 6.45 -30.67
C SER A 110 19.68 7.05 -30.89
N SER A 111 20.11 7.18 -32.15
CA SER A 111 21.27 8.00 -32.53
C SER A 111 20.99 9.50 -32.46
N ASP A 112 19.71 9.89 -32.43
CA ASP A 112 19.30 11.29 -32.39
C ASP A 112 19.13 11.77 -30.95
N PRO A 113 19.41 13.06 -30.68
CA PRO A 113 19.15 13.63 -29.36
C PRO A 113 17.65 13.70 -29.06
N VAL A 114 17.30 13.44 -27.80
CA VAL A 114 15.92 13.47 -27.31
C VAL A 114 15.86 14.33 -26.04
N THR A 115 14.85 15.20 -25.95
CA THR A 115 14.53 15.93 -24.72
C THR A 115 13.18 15.48 -24.23
N ILE A 116 13.11 15.06 -22.96
CA ILE A 116 11.88 14.62 -22.32
C ILE A 116 11.60 15.43 -21.07
N MET A 117 10.33 15.49 -20.67
CA MET A 117 9.95 15.91 -19.33
C MET A 117 9.86 14.66 -18.45
N MET A 118 10.69 14.60 -17.41
CA MET A 118 10.59 13.58 -16.37
C MET A 118 9.50 13.97 -15.38
N GLY A 119 8.76 12.99 -14.87
CA GLY A 119 7.76 13.21 -13.83
C GLY A 119 7.86 12.19 -12.71
N MET A 120 7.80 12.66 -11.46
CA MET A 120 7.66 11.86 -10.25
C MET A 120 6.27 12.15 -9.65
N PRO A 121 5.30 11.24 -9.77
CA PRO A 121 3.95 11.45 -9.27
C PRO A 121 3.86 11.18 -7.77
N PHE A 122 2.94 11.89 -7.11
CA PHE A 122 2.62 11.72 -5.70
C PHE A 122 1.11 11.82 -5.48
N PHE A 123 0.64 11.25 -4.37
CA PHE A 123 -0.68 11.58 -3.85
C PHE A 123 -0.76 13.06 -3.50
N THR A 124 -1.94 13.64 -3.64
CA THR A 124 -2.21 15.00 -3.16
C THR A 124 -2.78 14.98 -1.77
N MET A 125 -2.44 15.99 -0.97
CA MET A 125 -3.13 16.27 0.29
C MET A 125 -4.63 16.50 0.00
N GLY A 126 -5.48 15.69 0.63
CA GLY A 126 -6.93 15.81 0.55
C GLY A 126 -7.48 17.03 1.29
N ASP A 127 -8.77 17.30 1.10
CA ASP A 127 -9.50 18.33 1.85
C ASP A 127 -10.23 17.66 3.02
N GLU A 128 -9.96 18.13 4.25
CA GLU A 128 -10.59 17.62 5.48
C GLU A 128 -12.12 17.78 5.44
N GLU A 129 -12.65 18.77 4.71
CA GLU A 129 -14.08 19.09 4.65
C GLU A 129 -14.89 18.04 3.85
N ASN A 130 -14.24 17.25 2.98
CA ASN A 130 -14.85 16.16 2.21
C ASN A 130 -14.72 14.78 2.88
N GLY A 131 -14.25 14.71 4.13
CA GLY A 131 -14.45 13.58 5.02
C GLY A 131 -13.53 12.37 4.89
N ASP A 132 -12.74 12.19 3.83
CA ASP A 132 -12.12 10.89 3.52
C ASP A 132 -10.60 10.77 3.73
N PHE A 133 -9.92 11.76 4.31
CA PHE A 133 -8.44 11.75 4.33
C PHE A 133 -7.80 12.29 5.62
N ASN A 134 -7.45 11.41 6.56
CA ASN A 134 -6.62 11.75 7.72
C ASN A 134 -5.14 11.65 7.33
N ALA A 135 -4.52 12.73 6.86
CA ALA A 135 -3.09 12.70 6.56
C ALA A 135 -2.25 12.65 7.84
N VAL A 136 -1.24 11.78 7.87
CA VAL A 136 -0.20 11.78 8.92
C VAL A 136 0.93 12.68 8.47
N LEU A 137 1.42 13.50 9.39
CA LEU A 137 2.57 14.37 9.18
C LEU A 137 3.79 13.76 9.86
N PRO A 138 4.99 13.82 9.25
CA PRO A 138 6.21 13.59 9.98
C PRO A 138 6.31 14.59 11.13
N THR A 139 6.76 14.15 12.31
CA THR A 139 6.70 15.00 13.52
C THR A 139 7.66 16.20 13.49
N ASP A 140 8.60 16.21 12.54
CA ASP A 140 9.61 17.24 12.32
C ASP A 140 9.33 18.13 11.10
N GLU A 141 8.18 17.97 10.44
CA GLU A 141 7.84 18.69 9.22
C GLU A 141 6.57 19.52 9.35
N GLN A 142 6.43 20.52 8.48
CA GLN A 142 5.23 21.34 8.40
C GLN A 142 4.12 20.61 7.60
N PRO A 143 2.84 20.89 7.89
CA PRO A 143 1.72 20.39 7.09
C PRO A 143 1.85 20.77 5.62
N VAL A 144 1.46 19.85 4.74
CA VAL A 144 1.34 20.10 3.30
C VAL A 144 -0.01 20.77 3.03
N ALA A 145 -0.04 21.83 2.22
CA ALA A 145 -1.29 22.50 1.86
C ALA A 145 -2.20 21.60 1.00
N VAL A 146 -3.53 21.74 1.16
CA VAL A 146 -4.53 21.01 0.37
C VAL A 146 -4.24 21.11 -1.14
N GLY A 147 -4.35 19.99 -1.85
CA GLY A 147 -4.07 19.88 -3.27
C GLY A 147 -2.59 19.83 -3.65
N LYS A 148 -1.67 19.98 -2.71
CA LYS A 148 -0.22 19.84 -2.94
C LYS A 148 0.26 18.39 -2.80
N PRO A 149 1.39 18.01 -3.41
CA PRO A 149 2.00 16.69 -3.23
C PRO A 149 2.26 16.38 -1.75
N LEU A 150 1.73 15.26 -1.26
CA LEU A 150 1.96 14.77 0.10
C LEU A 150 3.34 14.12 0.21
N VAL A 151 4.37 14.95 0.17
CA VAL A 151 5.78 14.57 0.18
C VAL A 151 6.62 15.73 0.71
N TRP A 152 7.68 15.41 1.45
CA TRP A 152 8.60 16.39 2.03
C TRP A 152 9.99 16.28 1.42
N LYS A 153 10.68 17.43 1.36
CA LYS A 153 12.10 17.53 0.99
C LYS A 153 12.45 16.82 -0.33
N PHE A 154 11.55 16.88 -1.32
CA PHE A 154 11.82 16.30 -2.64
C PHE A 154 12.97 17.03 -3.34
N THR A 155 13.98 16.27 -3.74
CA THR A 155 15.08 16.75 -4.59
C THR A 155 15.28 15.81 -5.77
N ALA A 156 15.75 16.37 -6.89
CA ALA A 156 16.18 15.63 -8.06
C ALA A 156 17.56 16.13 -8.51
N ALA A 157 18.42 15.20 -8.91
CA ALA A 157 19.72 15.48 -9.50
C ALA A 157 19.93 14.63 -10.75
N VAL A 158 20.53 15.23 -11.78
CA VAL A 158 20.91 14.58 -13.04
C VAL A 158 22.42 14.61 -13.15
N ASP A 159 23.05 13.44 -13.32
CA ASP A 159 24.50 13.25 -13.39
C ASP A 159 25.25 13.95 -12.23
N GLY A 160 24.66 13.87 -11.03
CA GLY A 160 25.21 14.47 -9.80
C GLY A 160 24.96 15.97 -9.62
N LYS A 161 24.27 16.63 -10.57
CA LYS A 161 23.94 18.07 -10.47
C LYS A 161 22.45 18.22 -10.13
N ALA A 162 22.15 18.99 -9.08
CA ALA A 162 20.78 19.33 -8.72
C ALA A 162 20.08 20.02 -9.89
N VAL A 163 18.83 19.65 -10.14
CA VAL A 163 17.98 20.26 -11.17
C VAL A 163 16.80 20.97 -10.52
N ARG A 164 16.31 22.02 -11.19
CA ARG A 164 15.09 22.70 -10.75
C ARG A 164 13.89 21.79 -11.02
N VAL A 165 13.15 21.49 -9.97
CA VAL A 165 11.88 20.75 -10.02
C VAL A 165 10.71 21.72 -10.06
N THR A 166 9.69 21.38 -10.84
CA THR A 166 8.47 22.19 -10.99
C THR A 166 7.26 21.31 -10.72
N GLU A 167 6.35 21.78 -9.87
CA GLU A 167 5.06 21.13 -9.66
C GLU A 167 4.20 21.26 -10.93
N GLY A 168 3.64 20.15 -11.40
CA GLY A 168 2.79 20.11 -12.58
C GLY A 168 1.74 19.02 -12.48
N LYS A 169 0.72 19.10 -13.33
CA LYS A 169 -0.22 18.00 -13.50
C LYS A 169 0.44 16.91 -14.34
N PRO A 170 0.42 15.64 -13.90
CA PRO A 170 0.93 14.55 -14.70
C PRO A 170 0.11 14.44 -16.00
N THR A 171 0.76 14.44 -17.16
CA THR A 171 0.09 14.27 -18.47
C THR A 171 -0.28 12.79 -18.75
N VAL A 172 -0.37 11.95 -17.72
CA VAL A 172 -0.33 10.48 -17.86
C VAL A 172 -1.72 9.92 -18.18
N ASN A 173 -1.72 8.79 -18.89
CA ASN A 173 -2.87 7.93 -19.08
C ASN A 173 -3.55 7.61 -17.71
N PRO A 174 -4.81 8.05 -17.49
CA PRO A 174 -5.51 7.89 -16.22
C PRO A 174 -5.66 6.41 -15.79
N ASP A 175 -5.57 5.47 -16.72
CA ASP A 175 -5.73 4.04 -16.45
C ASP A 175 -4.53 3.40 -15.72
N LEU A 176 -3.36 4.06 -15.72
CA LEU A 176 -2.12 3.50 -15.15
C LEU A 176 -1.79 3.96 -13.74
N LEU A 177 -2.43 5.04 -13.30
CA LEU A 177 -2.19 5.65 -11.99
C LEU A 177 -3.45 5.59 -11.11
N GLY A 178 -4.64 5.31 -11.64
CA GLY A 178 -5.87 5.47 -10.85
C GLY A 178 -6.14 6.95 -10.55
N SER A 179 -7.25 7.25 -9.88
CA SER A 179 -7.76 8.61 -9.66
C SER A 179 -6.89 9.50 -8.76
N ASP A 180 -5.86 8.94 -8.12
CA ASP A 180 -5.30 9.53 -6.90
C ASP A 180 -3.96 10.25 -7.11
N TYR A 181 -3.29 10.06 -8.26
CA TYR A 181 -2.07 10.79 -8.63
C TYR A 181 -2.40 12.03 -9.44
N LYS A 182 -2.81 13.09 -8.74
CA LYS A 182 -3.27 14.34 -9.37
C LYS A 182 -2.13 15.34 -9.62
N VAL A 183 -0.95 15.15 -9.02
CA VAL A 183 0.21 16.06 -9.13
C VAL A 183 1.53 15.29 -9.24
N ALA A 184 2.48 15.86 -9.99
CA ALA A 184 3.84 15.35 -10.12
C ALA A 184 4.87 16.48 -9.99
N TYR A 185 6.05 16.17 -9.46
CA TYR A 185 7.22 17.01 -9.66
C TYR A 185 7.90 16.65 -10.97
N THR A 186 8.21 17.67 -11.77
CA THR A 186 8.72 17.52 -13.14
C THR A 186 10.00 18.30 -13.37
N TRP A 187 10.87 17.77 -14.23
CA TRP A 187 12.09 18.45 -14.68
C TRP A 187 12.45 18.00 -16.11
N PRO A 188 13.00 18.90 -16.94
CA PRO A 188 13.44 18.54 -18.28
C PRO A 188 14.73 17.72 -18.21
N MET A 189 14.86 16.77 -19.13
CA MET A 189 16.08 15.98 -19.29
C MET A 189 16.46 15.86 -20.76
N HIS A 190 17.69 16.27 -21.07
CA HIS A 190 18.24 16.20 -22.41
C HIS A 190 19.20 15.01 -22.54
N PHE A 191 18.97 14.17 -23.53
CA PHE A 191 19.80 13.05 -23.91
C PHE A 191 20.44 13.29 -25.27
N PRO A 192 21.76 13.31 -25.37
CA PRO A 192 22.42 13.08 -26.65
C PRO A 192 22.06 11.70 -27.21
N GLY A 193 22.27 11.50 -28.52
CA GLY A 193 22.13 10.19 -29.16
C GLY A 193 23.00 9.13 -28.48
N GLY A 194 22.43 7.96 -28.18
CA GLY A 194 23.13 6.83 -27.53
C GLY A 194 23.56 7.07 -26.09
N ALA A 195 23.19 8.20 -25.48
CA ALA A 195 23.71 8.58 -24.17
C ALA A 195 23.04 7.87 -23.01
N THR A 196 23.81 7.65 -21.94
CA THR A 196 23.32 7.23 -20.63
C THR A 196 23.26 8.43 -19.69
N ARG A 197 22.17 8.54 -18.92
CA ARG A 197 21.96 9.56 -17.89
C ARG A 197 21.65 8.90 -16.56
N LYS A 198 22.16 9.47 -15.48
CA LYS A 198 21.87 9.03 -14.11
C LYS A 198 20.98 10.06 -13.42
N VAL A 199 19.95 9.58 -12.74
CA VAL A 199 19.01 10.42 -11.98
C VAL A 199 19.01 9.95 -10.54
N ARG A 200 19.11 10.88 -9.59
CA ARG A 200 18.90 10.61 -8.17
C ARG A 200 17.76 11.46 -7.65
N ASN A 201 16.78 10.82 -7.04
CA ASN A 201 15.72 11.48 -6.29
C ASN A 201 15.85 11.15 -4.80
N THR A 202 15.61 12.13 -3.94
CA THR A 202 15.48 11.91 -2.49
C THR A 202 14.25 12.61 -1.99
N TYR A 203 13.53 12.00 -1.05
CA TYR A 203 12.36 12.59 -0.41
C TYR A 203 11.98 11.83 0.84
N LYS A 204 11.01 12.39 1.57
CA LYS A 204 10.47 11.86 2.81
C LYS A 204 8.95 11.75 2.68
N LEU A 205 8.38 10.63 3.13
CA LEU A 205 6.94 10.42 3.28
C LEU A 205 6.61 10.09 4.73
N ALA A 206 5.41 10.39 5.18
CA ALA A 206 4.96 9.94 6.50
C ALA A 206 4.58 8.46 6.46
N TYR A 207 4.43 7.87 7.64
CA TYR A 207 3.85 6.54 7.78
C TYR A 207 2.36 6.54 7.43
N THR A 208 1.98 5.65 6.50
CA THR A 208 0.58 5.26 6.32
C THR A 208 0.26 4.16 7.33
N SER A 209 -0.82 4.28 8.08
CA SER A 209 -1.23 3.27 9.06
C SER A 209 -2.73 3.08 9.11
N SER A 210 -3.20 1.84 9.31
CA SER A 210 -4.61 1.51 9.46
C SER A 210 -4.78 0.37 10.44
N ALA A 211 -5.66 0.53 11.43
CA ALA A 211 -5.97 -0.50 12.43
C ALA A 211 -4.73 -1.16 13.11
N GLY A 212 -3.61 -0.43 13.22
CA GLY A 212 -2.35 -0.94 13.76
C GLY A 212 -1.36 -1.48 12.73
N ASP A 213 -1.76 -1.63 11.48
CA ASP A 213 -0.85 -1.97 10.39
C ASP A 213 -0.20 -0.70 9.86
N ASN A 214 1.05 -0.81 9.42
CA ASN A 214 1.79 0.25 8.77
C ASN A 214 2.16 -0.18 7.35
N PHE A 215 1.85 0.70 6.39
CA PHE A 215 1.93 0.42 4.97
C PHE A 215 3.11 1.20 4.40
N LEU A 216 4.04 0.47 3.82
CA LEU A 216 5.07 1.01 2.97
C LEU A 216 4.77 0.62 1.52
N ASP A 217 4.49 1.61 0.69
CA ASP A 217 4.17 1.40 -0.72
C ASP A 217 5.16 2.15 -1.63
N TYR A 218 5.49 1.54 -2.77
CA TYR A 218 6.22 2.18 -3.87
C TYR A 218 5.77 1.61 -5.22
N ILE A 219 5.28 2.46 -6.11
CA ILE A 219 4.79 2.03 -7.43
C ILE A 219 5.96 1.64 -8.33
N LEU A 220 5.99 0.38 -8.71
CA LEU A 220 6.95 -0.16 -9.67
C LEU A 220 6.36 -0.22 -11.09
N LYS A 221 5.03 -0.35 -11.21
CA LYS A 221 4.34 -0.52 -12.50
C LYS A 221 4.59 0.61 -13.49
N THR A 222 4.85 1.84 -13.03
CA THR A 222 5.24 2.96 -13.91
C THR A 222 6.56 2.70 -14.66
N GLY A 223 7.43 1.82 -14.13
CA GLY A 223 8.60 1.31 -14.82
C GLY A 223 8.28 0.58 -16.13
N GLY A 224 7.07 0.01 -16.24
CA GLY A 224 6.55 -0.61 -17.45
C GLY A 224 6.18 0.38 -18.57
N LEU A 225 6.31 1.68 -18.34
CA LEU A 225 6.05 2.72 -19.36
C LEU A 225 7.27 3.08 -20.19
N TRP A 226 8.45 2.62 -19.78
CA TRP A 226 9.70 2.83 -20.51
C TRP A 226 9.87 1.82 -21.65
N HIS A 227 10.87 2.04 -22.50
CA HIS A 227 11.13 1.21 -23.69
C HIS A 227 10.98 -0.30 -23.43
N ASN A 228 10.17 -0.98 -24.25
CA ASN A 228 9.83 -2.42 -24.19
C ASN A 228 9.12 -2.89 -22.91
N GLY A 229 8.57 -1.97 -22.11
CA GLY A 229 7.77 -2.29 -20.92
C GLY A 229 8.55 -2.99 -19.81
N LYS A 230 9.87 -2.82 -19.78
CA LYS A 230 10.77 -3.48 -18.84
C LYS A 230 11.79 -2.52 -18.26
N ILE A 231 12.18 -2.79 -17.03
CA ILE A 231 13.36 -2.24 -16.36
C ILE A 231 14.48 -3.27 -16.53
N GLY A 232 15.68 -2.84 -16.93
CA GLY A 232 16.80 -3.78 -17.10
C GLY A 232 17.17 -4.52 -15.82
N ARG A 233 17.41 -3.79 -14.71
CA ARG A 233 17.60 -4.36 -13.37
C ARG A 233 17.04 -3.45 -12.28
N SER A 234 16.27 -4.01 -11.35
CA SER A 234 15.73 -3.29 -10.20
C SER A 234 16.31 -3.87 -8.91
N TRP A 235 17.02 -3.02 -8.17
CA TRP A 235 17.47 -3.30 -6.81
C TRP A 235 16.60 -2.53 -5.84
N LEU A 236 15.91 -3.24 -4.96
CA LEU A 236 15.05 -2.63 -3.94
C LEU A 236 15.59 -3.01 -2.58
N THR A 237 15.66 -2.05 -1.67
CA THR A 237 16.12 -2.26 -0.30
C THR A 237 15.21 -1.52 0.65
N VAL A 238 14.52 -2.25 1.52
CA VAL A 238 13.76 -1.70 2.64
C VAL A 238 14.57 -1.96 3.91
N ILE A 239 14.85 -0.89 4.66
CA ILE A 239 15.56 -0.93 5.94
C ILE A 239 14.58 -0.50 7.02
N LEU A 240 14.14 -1.45 7.84
CA LEU A 240 13.33 -1.20 9.01
C LEU A 240 14.22 -1.18 10.26
N ASP A 241 14.31 -0.03 10.90
CA ASP A 241 15.00 0.25 12.16
C ASP A 241 14.09 0.92 13.20
N ASP A 242 12.79 0.96 12.92
CA ASP A 242 11.77 1.45 13.85
C ASP A 242 11.17 0.28 14.65
N GLY A 243 11.68 0.10 15.87
CA GLY A 243 11.26 -0.99 16.75
C GLY A 243 9.78 -0.96 17.15
N ARG A 244 9.02 0.11 16.87
CA ARG A 244 7.56 0.15 17.08
C ARG A 244 6.82 -0.85 16.21
N TYR A 245 7.41 -1.24 15.08
CA TYR A 245 6.77 -2.13 14.12
C TYR A 245 7.48 -3.49 14.06
N ILE A 246 6.69 -4.53 13.86
CA ILE A 246 7.12 -5.90 13.66
C ILE A 246 6.81 -6.30 12.21
N LEU A 247 7.69 -7.10 11.62
CA LEU A 247 7.42 -7.82 10.37
C LEU A 247 7.08 -9.29 10.69
N PRO A 248 5.79 -9.67 10.72
CA PRO A 248 5.38 -11.05 10.96
C PRO A 248 5.96 -12.00 9.91
N VAL A 249 6.31 -13.22 10.35
CA VAL A 249 6.58 -14.34 9.46
C VAL A 249 5.24 -15.01 9.23
N ASP A 250 4.53 -14.55 8.20
CA ASP A 250 3.29 -15.19 7.74
C ASP A 250 3.59 -16.04 6.51
N ASP A 251 3.16 -17.29 6.50
CA ASP A 251 3.32 -18.17 5.35
C ASP A 251 2.44 -17.71 4.18
N LYS A 252 1.29 -17.04 4.45
CA LYS A 252 0.49 -16.27 3.48
C LYS A 252 -0.42 -15.25 4.20
N PRO A 253 -0.23 -13.94 3.98
CA PRO A 253 -1.27 -12.96 4.33
C PRO A 253 -2.59 -13.38 3.68
N ARG A 254 -3.70 -13.39 4.43
CA ARG A 254 -5.02 -13.77 3.88
C ARG A 254 -5.55 -12.76 2.87
N ASP A 255 -5.01 -11.56 2.91
CA ASP A 255 -5.26 -10.44 2.01
C ASP A 255 -3.97 -9.60 1.91
N ALA A 256 -3.75 -8.94 0.76
CA ALA A 256 -2.60 -8.06 0.51
C ALA A 256 -2.54 -6.86 1.46
N THR A 257 -3.63 -6.57 2.17
CA THR A 257 -3.73 -5.48 3.15
C THR A 257 -3.22 -5.86 4.54
N MET A 258 -2.85 -7.12 4.79
CA MET A 258 -2.50 -7.60 6.13
C MET A 258 -1.00 -7.56 6.40
N ALA A 259 -0.64 -7.27 7.65
CA ALA A 259 0.75 -7.36 8.13
C ALA A 259 1.41 -8.70 7.79
N GLY A 260 2.68 -8.64 7.36
CA GLY A 260 3.43 -9.76 6.80
C GLY A 260 3.39 -9.80 5.26
N THR A 261 2.55 -8.99 4.62
CA THR A 261 2.57 -8.83 3.16
C THR A 261 3.87 -8.20 2.69
N ILE A 262 4.51 -8.85 1.72
CA ILE A 262 5.72 -8.35 1.03
C ILE A 262 5.56 -8.63 -0.47
N THR A 263 5.53 -7.57 -1.28
CA THR A 263 5.51 -7.64 -2.75
C THR A 263 6.58 -6.73 -3.35
N PRO A 264 7.03 -7.00 -4.60
CA PRO A 264 6.78 -8.22 -5.39
C PRO A 264 7.49 -9.45 -4.77
N GLY A 265 7.24 -10.64 -5.31
CA GLY A 265 8.01 -11.84 -4.94
C GLY A 265 9.51 -11.74 -5.29
N GLY A 266 10.31 -12.68 -4.81
CA GLY A 266 11.76 -12.74 -5.08
C GLY A 266 12.64 -11.96 -4.10
N TYR A 267 12.07 -11.54 -2.97
CA TYR A 267 12.79 -10.87 -1.89
C TYR A 267 13.61 -11.83 -1.03
N LYS A 268 14.53 -11.25 -0.27
CA LYS A 268 15.20 -11.87 0.87
C LYS A 268 15.06 -10.96 2.08
N VAL A 269 14.67 -11.52 3.22
CA VAL A 269 14.66 -10.81 4.50
C VAL A 269 15.88 -11.23 5.31
N SER A 270 16.54 -10.27 5.94
CA SER A 270 17.63 -10.52 6.88
C SER A 270 17.51 -9.63 8.11
N SER A 271 17.80 -10.19 9.28
CA SER A 271 17.93 -9.43 10.52
C SER A 271 19.41 -9.12 10.75
N LYS A 272 19.74 -7.83 10.88
CA LYS A 272 21.11 -7.33 11.13
C LYS A 272 21.09 -6.44 12.36
N GLY A 273 21.28 -7.04 13.54
CA GLY A 273 21.22 -6.32 14.81
C GLY A 273 19.83 -5.73 15.08
N GLU A 274 19.78 -4.41 15.25
CA GLU A 274 18.56 -3.60 15.47
C GLU A 274 17.79 -3.30 14.17
N GLN A 275 18.11 -3.99 13.07
CA GLN A 275 17.49 -3.71 11.77
C GLN A 275 16.97 -4.98 11.10
N ILE A 276 15.88 -4.82 10.38
CA ILE A 276 15.39 -5.78 9.39
C ILE A 276 15.64 -5.18 8.01
N VAL A 277 16.28 -5.93 7.13
CA VAL A 277 16.58 -5.52 5.75
C VAL A 277 15.88 -6.47 4.79
N ILE A 278 15.05 -5.93 3.91
CA ILE A 278 14.37 -6.67 2.85
C ILE A 278 14.97 -6.24 1.50
N GLU A 279 15.48 -7.20 0.73
CA GLU A 279 16.23 -6.93 -0.50
C GLU A 279 15.64 -7.68 -1.69
N TRP A 280 15.57 -7.00 -2.84
CA TRP A 280 15.25 -7.58 -4.13
C TRP A 280 16.37 -7.32 -5.14
N ASP A 281 16.63 -8.31 -5.99
CA ASP A 281 17.52 -8.20 -7.16
C ASP A 281 16.80 -8.74 -8.40
N LEU A 282 16.00 -7.89 -9.04
CA LEU A 282 15.09 -8.26 -10.11
C LEU A 282 15.74 -7.94 -11.46
N LYS A 283 15.95 -8.96 -12.30
CA LYS A 283 16.59 -8.84 -13.62
C LYS A 283 15.56 -8.92 -14.73
N ASN A 284 15.72 -8.12 -15.78
CA ASN A 284 14.79 -8.01 -16.91
C ASN A 284 13.33 -7.82 -16.43
N PHE A 285 13.18 -6.96 -15.44
CA PHE A 285 11.98 -6.85 -14.64
C PHE A 285 10.85 -6.19 -15.43
N ALA A 286 9.76 -6.93 -15.61
CA ALA A 286 8.49 -6.42 -16.13
C ALA A 286 7.54 -6.23 -14.93
N PRO A 287 7.42 -5.02 -14.37
CA PRO A 287 6.67 -4.81 -13.13
C PRO A 287 5.18 -5.05 -13.34
N THR A 288 4.65 -6.10 -12.71
CA THR A 288 3.21 -6.43 -12.66
C THR A 288 2.60 -6.17 -11.28
N GLN A 289 3.43 -5.98 -10.26
CA GLN A 289 3.06 -5.66 -8.89
C GLN A 289 3.92 -4.50 -8.41
N ASP A 290 3.36 -3.72 -7.50
CA ASP A 290 4.08 -2.65 -6.81
C ASP A 290 4.82 -3.21 -5.60
N LEU A 291 5.78 -2.44 -5.10
CA LEU A 291 6.38 -2.75 -3.82
C LEU A 291 5.37 -2.40 -2.73
N GLN A 292 5.12 -3.38 -1.86
CA GLN A 292 4.34 -3.20 -0.65
C GLN A 292 5.01 -3.99 0.48
N VAL A 293 5.17 -3.37 1.64
CA VAL A 293 5.55 -4.02 2.88
C VAL A 293 4.56 -3.58 3.95
N VAL A 294 3.83 -4.54 4.52
CA VAL A 294 2.87 -4.26 5.60
C VAL A 294 3.42 -4.77 6.91
N LEU A 295 3.61 -3.85 7.86
CA LEU A 295 4.14 -4.10 9.19
C LEU A 295 3.01 -4.05 10.23
N ARG A 296 3.19 -4.68 11.39
CA ARG A 296 2.24 -4.62 12.50
C ARG A 296 2.81 -3.77 13.64
N ASP A 297 2.01 -2.90 14.25
CA ASP A 297 2.36 -2.28 15.54
C ASP A 297 2.69 -3.38 16.56
N ARG A 298 3.83 -3.23 17.22
CA ARG A 298 4.37 -4.23 18.13
C ARG A 298 3.43 -4.54 19.28
N GLU A 299 2.81 -3.54 19.90
CA GLU A 299 1.94 -3.78 21.05
C GLU A 299 0.64 -4.45 20.62
N LEU A 300 0.08 -4.04 19.49
CA LEU A 300 -1.09 -4.72 18.92
C LEU A 300 -0.76 -6.15 18.50
N PHE A 301 0.40 -6.39 17.90
CA PHE A 301 0.86 -7.75 17.58
C PHE A 301 0.95 -8.64 18.82
N ILE A 302 1.42 -8.12 19.96
CA ILE A 302 1.43 -8.85 21.24
C ILE A 302 0.00 -9.19 21.66
N MET A 303 -0.93 -8.24 21.59
CA MET A 303 -2.33 -8.45 21.99
C MET A 303 -3.05 -9.43 21.06
N ASP A 304 -2.80 -9.38 19.75
CA ASP A 304 -3.36 -10.31 18.76
C ASP A 304 -3.04 -11.76 19.14
N GLN A 305 -1.85 -12.04 19.70
CA GLN A 305 -1.50 -13.40 20.17
C GLN A 305 -2.20 -13.80 21.46
N VAL A 306 -2.48 -12.85 22.36
CA VAL A 306 -3.26 -13.09 23.58
C VAL A 306 -4.70 -13.46 23.22
N GLU A 307 -5.27 -12.79 22.22
CA GLU A 307 -6.65 -13.02 21.77
C GLU A 307 -6.83 -14.37 21.07
N LYS A 308 -5.80 -14.86 20.34
CA LYS A 308 -5.83 -16.19 19.68
C LYS A 308 -6.08 -17.34 20.65
N LYS A 309 -5.63 -17.25 21.90
CA LYS A 309 -5.84 -18.30 22.90
C LYS A 309 -5.90 -17.71 24.30
N SER A 310 -7.01 -17.94 25.00
CA SER A 310 -7.19 -17.47 26.38
C SER A 310 -6.10 -18.02 27.31
N PRO A 311 -5.41 -17.15 28.09
CA PRO A 311 -4.35 -17.58 29.00
C PRO A 311 -4.79 -18.60 30.05
N ALA A 312 -6.04 -18.55 30.54
CA ALA A 312 -6.52 -19.46 31.58
C ALA A 312 -6.46 -20.94 31.14
N GLY A 313 -6.69 -21.21 29.86
CA GLY A 313 -6.66 -22.54 29.26
C GLY A 313 -5.27 -23.03 28.82
N MET A 314 -4.21 -22.23 29.00
CA MET A 314 -2.86 -22.59 28.55
C MET A 314 -2.16 -23.54 29.52
N THR A 315 -1.25 -24.37 29.01
CA THR A 315 -0.29 -25.14 29.81
C THR A 315 0.79 -24.23 30.40
N ARG A 316 1.56 -24.72 31.40
CA ARG A 316 2.68 -23.97 31.97
C ARG A 316 3.75 -23.60 30.92
N SER A 317 3.99 -24.45 29.93
CA SER A 317 4.93 -24.18 28.83
C SER A 317 4.43 -23.07 27.90
N GLU A 318 3.13 -23.07 27.58
CA GLU A 318 2.50 -22.01 26.77
C GLU A 318 2.47 -20.68 27.51
N LEU A 319 2.16 -20.69 28.81
CA LEU A 319 2.24 -19.49 29.64
C LEU A 319 3.68 -18.94 29.69
N ARG A 320 4.70 -19.81 29.77
CA ARG A 320 6.11 -19.36 29.70
C ARG A 320 6.38 -18.61 28.41
N LYS A 321 5.88 -19.10 27.27
CA LYS A 321 6.00 -18.42 25.98
C LYS A 321 5.21 -17.10 25.96
N LEU A 322 4.01 -17.06 26.52
CA LEU A 322 3.21 -15.83 26.57
C LEU A 322 3.84 -14.77 27.47
N ARG A 323 4.38 -15.16 28.63
CA ARG A 323 5.07 -14.28 29.57
C ARG A 323 6.31 -13.64 28.97
N ASN A 324 7.08 -14.40 28.19
CA ASN A 324 8.29 -13.92 27.55
C ASN A 324 8.01 -13.17 26.23
N PHE A 325 6.77 -13.19 25.73
CA PHE A 325 6.42 -12.62 24.45
C PHE A 325 6.71 -11.11 24.37
N PRO A 326 6.32 -10.27 25.34
CA PRO A 326 6.64 -8.84 25.26
C PRO A 326 8.15 -8.55 25.25
N TYR A 327 8.94 -9.31 25.99
CA TYR A 327 10.40 -9.17 25.96
C TYR A 327 10.95 -9.49 24.56
N ALA A 328 10.48 -10.60 23.96
CA ALA A 328 10.87 -10.99 22.62
C ALA A 328 10.51 -9.93 21.56
N ALA A 329 9.28 -9.42 21.63
CA ALA A 329 8.75 -8.43 20.71
C ALA A 329 9.52 -7.09 20.78
N HIS A 330 10.09 -6.77 21.96
CA HIS A 330 10.95 -5.60 22.19
C HIS A 330 12.44 -5.87 21.90
N GLY A 331 12.77 -7.03 21.34
CA GLY A 331 14.13 -7.35 20.90
C GLY A 331 15.04 -7.97 21.96
N TYR A 332 14.50 -8.39 23.11
CA TYR A 332 15.29 -9.06 24.15
C TYR A 332 15.96 -10.33 23.63
N VAL A 333 17.28 -10.42 23.78
CA VAL A 333 18.07 -11.57 23.33
C VAL A 333 18.09 -12.65 24.41
N PHE A 334 17.21 -13.64 24.28
CA PHE A 334 17.16 -14.77 25.23
C PHE A 334 18.45 -15.59 25.18
N LYS A 335 18.91 -16.08 26.34
CA LYS A 335 19.94 -17.14 26.42
C LYS A 335 19.38 -18.52 26.09
N ASP A 336 18.10 -18.73 26.34
CA ASP A 336 17.36 -19.97 26.04
C ASP A 336 17.11 -20.11 24.54
N GLN A 337 17.73 -21.10 23.90
CA GLN A 337 17.60 -21.36 22.46
C GLN A 337 16.16 -21.70 22.05
N SER A 338 15.42 -22.43 22.89
CA SER A 338 14.05 -22.85 22.57
C SER A 338 13.08 -21.66 22.47
N LEU A 339 13.30 -20.61 23.27
CA LEU A 339 12.56 -19.36 23.19
C LEU A 339 12.95 -18.58 21.94
N ARG A 340 14.26 -18.47 21.64
CA ARG A 340 14.73 -17.80 20.42
C ARG A 340 14.12 -18.42 19.17
N ASP A 341 14.21 -19.74 19.05
CA ASP A 341 13.72 -20.48 17.89
C ASP A 341 12.21 -20.32 17.74
N TYR A 342 11.47 -20.39 18.85
CA TYR A 342 10.02 -20.22 18.84
C TYR A 342 9.58 -18.84 18.34
N TYR A 343 10.20 -17.75 18.80
CA TYR A 343 9.79 -16.41 18.37
C TYR A 343 10.22 -16.10 16.93
N ALA A 344 11.34 -16.65 16.47
CA ALA A 344 11.78 -16.53 15.08
C ALA A 344 10.81 -17.21 14.08
N THR A 345 9.92 -18.10 14.52
CA THR A 345 8.85 -18.63 13.65
C THR A 345 7.65 -17.69 13.51
N LEU A 346 7.57 -16.63 14.33
CA LEU A 346 6.40 -15.75 14.40
C LEU A 346 6.66 -14.40 13.74
N TRP A 347 7.88 -13.87 13.83
CA TRP A 347 8.31 -12.64 13.17
C TRP A 347 9.82 -12.62 12.94
N TYR A 348 10.26 -11.73 12.04
CA TYR A 348 11.68 -11.49 11.82
C TYR A 348 12.25 -10.70 13.00
N PRO A 349 13.25 -11.22 13.73
CA PRO A 349 13.70 -10.59 14.96
C PRO A 349 14.47 -9.30 14.68
N MET A 350 14.24 -8.30 15.53
CA MET A 350 15.05 -7.08 15.62
C MET A 350 15.66 -7.08 17.02
N ALA A 351 16.95 -7.37 17.14
CA ALA A 351 17.59 -7.51 18.44
C ALA A 351 17.85 -6.13 19.05
N ASN A 352 17.51 -5.95 20.32
CA ASN A 352 17.81 -4.76 21.10
C ASN A 352 18.74 -5.15 22.26
N PRO A 353 20.07 -5.08 22.09
CA PRO A 353 21.03 -5.45 23.13
C PRO A 353 20.95 -4.54 24.36
N ASP A 354 20.43 -3.32 24.21
CA ASP A 354 20.31 -2.33 25.28
C ASP A 354 18.92 -2.34 25.94
N PHE A 355 18.10 -3.37 25.68
CA PHE A 355 16.76 -3.52 26.23
C PHE A 355 16.73 -3.37 27.76
N LYS A 356 15.76 -2.60 28.24
CA LYS A 356 15.46 -2.42 29.67
C LYS A 356 14.00 -2.74 29.92
N GLU A 357 13.67 -3.27 31.10
CA GLU A 357 12.27 -3.50 31.48
C GLU A 357 11.42 -2.22 31.50
N THR A 358 12.05 -1.05 31.60
CA THR A 358 11.41 0.25 31.47
C THR A 358 10.79 0.47 30.10
N ASP A 359 11.33 -0.17 29.05
CA ASP A 359 10.92 -0.02 27.65
C ASP A 359 9.58 -0.71 27.38
N LEU A 360 9.20 -1.68 28.22
CA LEU A 360 7.91 -2.34 28.13
C LEU A 360 6.76 -1.38 28.44
N SER A 361 5.73 -1.43 27.61
CA SER A 361 4.48 -0.68 27.81
C SER A 361 3.77 -1.11 29.09
N LYS A 362 2.87 -0.24 29.59
CA LYS A 362 2.01 -0.57 30.74
C LYS A 362 1.20 -1.85 30.48
N ARG A 363 0.62 -2.01 29.28
CA ARG A 363 -0.16 -3.19 28.88
C ARG A 363 0.71 -4.46 28.87
N SER A 364 1.92 -4.37 28.33
CA SER A 364 2.87 -5.48 28.33
C SER A 364 3.26 -5.90 29.75
N LYS A 365 3.50 -4.95 30.66
CA LYS A 365 3.76 -5.22 32.09
C LYS A 365 2.58 -5.88 32.79
N GLU A 366 1.36 -5.43 32.52
CA GLU A 366 0.11 -6.02 33.04
C GLU A 366 -0.09 -7.45 32.55
N LEU A 367 0.12 -7.71 31.25
CA LEU A 367 0.08 -9.04 30.68
C LEU A 367 1.07 -9.98 31.38
N ILE A 368 2.32 -9.57 31.53
CA ILE A 368 3.36 -10.37 32.21
C ILE A 368 2.94 -10.70 33.65
N SER A 369 2.42 -9.72 34.40
CA SER A 369 1.96 -9.92 35.78
C SER A 369 0.79 -10.91 35.85
N ASN A 370 -0.19 -10.78 34.96
CA ASN A 370 -1.34 -11.68 34.87
C ASN A 370 -0.91 -13.12 34.55
N VAL A 371 -0.04 -13.29 33.56
CA VAL A 371 0.48 -14.61 33.16
C VAL A 371 1.28 -15.25 34.28
N LYS A 372 2.13 -14.49 35.01
CA LYS A 372 2.87 -15.01 36.18
C LYS A 372 1.93 -15.56 37.26
N ARG A 373 0.79 -14.90 37.52
CA ARG A 373 -0.22 -15.39 38.49
C ARG A 373 -0.85 -16.70 38.02
N LEU A 374 -1.19 -16.82 36.74
CA LEU A 374 -1.74 -18.04 36.16
C LEU A 374 -0.73 -19.19 36.15
N GLU A 375 0.55 -18.90 35.91
CA GLU A 375 1.61 -19.91 35.98
C GLU A 375 1.80 -20.45 37.39
N ALA A 376 1.70 -19.60 38.43
CA ALA A 376 1.86 -20.02 39.81
C ALA A 376 0.71 -20.93 40.30
N ALA A 377 -0.45 -20.85 39.65
CA ALA A 377 -1.62 -21.69 39.93
C ALA A 377 -1.60 -23.05 39.20
N LYS A 378 -0.57 -23.34 38.40
CA LYS A 378 -0.40 -24.57 37.62
C LYS A 378 0.91 -25.27 37.96
#